data_AF-A0A4Z0A527-F1
#
_entry.id   AF-A0A4Z0A527-F1
#
_cell.length_a   1.000
_cell.length_b   1.000
_cell.length_c   1.000
_cell.angle_alpha   90.00
_cell.angle_beta   90.00
_cell.angle_gamma   90.00
#
_symmetry.space_group_name_H-M   'P 1'
#
loop_
_entity.id
_entity.type
_entity.pdbx_description
1 polymer ?
#
loop_
_entity_poly.entity_id
_entity_poly.type
_entity_poly.pdbx_seq_one_letter_code
_entity_poly.pdbx_strand_id
1 'polypeptide(L)'
;MVGLCSIVVLAVASTVYAGWAPPVPGLPDTFPNIAACVDQPLEYSCENTTTIKNTCCSPTPGGLVLQTQFWDTYTGFEKKGQLLPKDSWTIHGLWPDNCDGSFEQYCDLSRQYDPTPDDKMVPAYHGPSVDTFIKKFGRKDLLDFMNKYWVSQGSPSASFWAHEFSKHATCTATFDVACYGSGYKKHQDVVDFYDAVVRAFRMFPTWTMLAASGITPSNKTTYSLSQFQTL
;
A
#
# COMPACT_ATOMS: atom_id res chain seq x y z
N MET A 1 3.86 27.17 57.16
CA MET A 1 3.91 27.61 55.76
C MET A 1 4.01 26.36 54.90
N VAL A 2 2.92 25.95 54.25
CA VAL A 2 2.90 24.82 53.33
C VAL A 2 2.66 25.42 51.95
N GLY A 3 3.69 25.39 51.09
CA GLY A 3 3.62 25.90 49.73
C GLY A 3 2.93 24.90 48.81
N LEU A 4 1.89 25.34 48.11
CA LEU A 4 1.28 24.57 47.03
C LEU A 4 2.28 24.46 45.86
N CYS A 5 2.61 23.23 45.48
CA CYS A 5 3.33 22.93 44.26
C CYS A 5 2.30 22.80 43.13
N SER A 6 2.20 23.80 42.26
CA SER A 6 1.33 23.75 41.08
C SER A 6 1.97 22.84 40.02
N ILE A 7 1.36 21.68 39.77
CA ILE A 7 1.69 20.81 38.64
C ILE A 7 1.09 21.45 37.39
N VAL A 8 1.94 21.99 36.53
CA VAL A 8 1.54 22.43 35.18
C VAL A 8 1.49 21.19 34.29
N VAL A 9 0.28 20.71 34.00
CA VAL A 9 0.06 19.71 32.96
C VAL A 9 0.19 20.42 31.61
N LEU A 10 1.33 20.26 30.94
CA LEU A 10 1.44 20.60 29.52
C LEU A 10 0.63 19.56 28.72
N ALA A 11 -0.59 19.93 28.37
CA ALA A 11 -1.31 19.24 27.30
C ALA A 11 -0.57 19.51 26.00
N VAL A 12 0.19 18.52 25.51
CA VAL A 12 0.71 18.55 24.15
C VAL A 12 -0.51 18.34 23.24
N ALA A 13 -1.05 19.44 22.73
CA ALA A 13 -2.02 19.37 21.65
C ALA A 13 -1.27 18.86 20.42
N SER A 14 -1.40 17.56 20.14
CA SER A 14 -1.03 16.99 18.85
C SER A 14 -1.90 17.64 17.80
N THR A 15 -1.40 18.71 17.21
CA THR A 15 -1.95 19.22 15.96
C THR A 15 -1.67 18.15 14.92
N VAL A 16 -2.68 17.35 14.61
CA VAL A 16 -2.74 16.62 13.34
C VAL A 16 -2.83 17.69 12.26
N TYR A 17 -1.67 18.21 11.86
CA TYR A 17 -1.57 18.77 10.53
C TYR A 17 -1.96 17.63 9.59
N ALA A 18 -2.93 17.88 8.71
CA ALA A 18 -3.05 17.16 7.45
C ALA A 18 -1.77 17.44 6.66
N GLY A 19 -0.66 16.84 7.11
CA GLY A 19 0.63 16.97 6.50
C GLY A 19 0.53 16.24 5.20
N TRP A 20 0.54 16.97 4.09
CA TRP A 20 1.01 16.42 2.84
C TRP A 20 2.33 15.72 3.15
N ALA A 21 2.34 14.39 3.08
CA ALA A 21 3.58 13.64 3.19
C ALA A 21 4.52 14.26 2.14
N PRO A 22 5.71 14.72 2.53
CA PRO A 22 6.61 15.36 1.59
C PRO A 22 6.84 14.40 0.41
N PRO A 23 6.95 14.91 -0.84
CA PRO A 23 7.16 14.07 -2.00
C PRO A 23 8.32 13.13 -1.73
N VAL A 24 8.05 11.83 -1.88
CA VAL A 24 9.06 10.81 -1.65
C VAL A 24 10.08 10.93 -2.80
N PRO A 25 11.37 11.23 -2.53
CA PRO A 25 12.34 11.41 -3.60
C PRO A 25 12.41 10.19 -4.52
N GLY A 26 12.28 10.45 -5.82
CA GLY A 26 12.33 9.42 -6.88
C GLY A 26 11.03 8.62 -7.06
N LEU A 27 9.94 8.95 -6.37
CA LEU A 27 8.63 8.35 -6.60
C LEU A 27 7.69 9.41 -7.19
N PRO A 28 7.14 9.21 -8.39
CA PRO A 28 6.20 10.15 -8.95
C PRO A 28 4.90 10.15 -8.12
N ASP A 29 4.31 11.33 -8.02
CA ASP A 29 2.94 11.51 -7.56
C ASP A 29 2.00 11.08 -8.68
N THR A 30 1.74 9.78 -8.73
CA THR A 30 0.80 9.14 -9.63
C THR A 30 -0.57 9.08 -8.97
N PHE A 31 -1.53 9.67 -9.64
CA PHE A 31 -2.95 9.61 -9.34
C PHE A 31 -3.73 9.73 -10.65
N PRO A 32 -4.97 9.21 -10.72
CA PRO A 32 -5.88 9.57 -11.79
C PRO A 32 -6.03 11.09 -11.88
N ASN A 33 -6.46 11.59 -13.04
CA ASN A 33 -6.44 13.01 -13.39
C ASN A 33 -7.05 13.92 -12.29
N ILE A 34 -6.20 14.44 -11.38
CA ILE A 34 -6.65 15.22 -10.21
C ILE A 34 -7.26 16.56 -10.61
N ALA A 35 -7.01 17.04 -11.83
CA ALA A 35 -7.68 18.21 -12.37
C ALA A 35 -9.19 18.00 -12.46
N ALA A 36 -9.66 16.75 -12.58
CA ALA A 36 -11.09 16.41 -12.54
C ALA A 36 -11.71 16.51 -11.13
N CYS A 37 -10.88 16.72 -10.10
CA CYS A 37 -11.28 16.73 -8.70
C CYS A 37 -11.21 18.12 -8.04
N VAL A 38 -10.76 19.15 -8.75
CA VAL A 38 -10.54 20.50 -8.19
C VAL A 38 -11.82 21.15 -7.64
N ASP A 39 -12.97 20.81 -8.22
CA ASP A 39 -14.28 21.34 -7.80
C ASP A 39 -15.01 20.41 -6.82
N GLN A 40 -14.40 19.29 -6.41
CA GLN A 40 -15.00 18.38 -5.43
C GLN A 40 -14.68 18.85 -4.00
N PRO A 41 -15.62 18.69 -3.05
CA PRO A 41 -15.32 18.96 -1.65
C PRO A 41 -14.21 18.02 -1.16
N LEU A 42 -13.32 18.54 -0.32
CA LEU A 42 -12.31 17.74 0.35
C LEU A 42 -12.97 16.96 1.48
N GLU A 43 -13.03 15.65 1.31
CA GLU A 43 -13.63 14.72 2.27
C GLU A 43 -12.73 13.49 2.40
N TYR A 44 -12.54 13.02 3.63
CA TYR A 44 -11.87 11.74 3.85
C TYR A 44 -12.82 10.59 3.50
N SER A 45 -12.29 9.56 2.86
CA SER A 45 -13.03 8.32 2.65
C SER A 45 -13.48 7.72 3.98
N CYS A 46 -14.62 7.03 3.99
CA CYS A 46 -15.27 6.52 5.19
C CYS A 46 -15.79 7.56 6.21
N GLU A 47 -15.56 8.85 5.97
CA GLU A 47 -16.18 9.94 6.74
C GLU A 47 -17.28 10.65 5.95
N ASN A 48 -17.47 10.30 4.67
CA ASN A 48 -18.44 10.97 3.84
C ASN A 48 -19.88 10.68 4.32
N THR A 49 -20.63 11.75 4.53
CA THR A 49 -22.05 11.72 4.90
C THR A 49 -22.96 12.02 3.71
N THR A 50 -22.38 12.36 2.56
CA THR A 50 -23.06 12.68 1.31
C THR A 50 -22.67 11.72 0.19
N THR A 51 -23.43 11.72 -0.90
CA THR A 51 -23.14 10.87 -2.07
C THR A 51 -21.93 11.39 -2.83
N ILE A 52 -20.90 10.54 -2.98
CA ILE A 52 -19.74 10.81 -3.83
C ILE A 52 -20.19 10.86 -5.30
N LYS A 53 -20.17 12.06 -5.89
CA LYS A 53 -20.59 12.27 -7.29
C LYS A 53 -19.55 11.79 -8.29
N ASN A 54 -18.27 11.98 -7.99
CA ASN A 54 -17.15 11.54 -8.82
C ASN A 54 -16.27 10.59 -8.02
N THR A 55 -16.45 9.29 -8.27
CA THR A 55 -15.67 8.23 -7.61
C THR A 55 -14.19 8.24 -7.99
N CYS A 56 -13.79 8.91 -9.06
CA CYS A 56 -12.37 9.11 -9.38
C CYS A 56 -11.64 10.04 -8.39
N CYS A 57 -12.39 10.77 -7.55
CA CYS A 57 -11.86 11.74 -6.60
C CYS A 57 -11.89 11.27 -5.15
N SER A 58 -12.31 10.03 -4.91
CA SER A 58 -12.36 9.44 -3.58
C SER A 58 -12.17 7.93 -3.72
N PRO A 59 -11.34 7.26 -2.91
CA PRO A 59 -11.23 5.81 -2.96
C PRO A 59 -12.56 5.19 -2.52
N THR A 60 -13.41 4.84 -3.48
CA THR A 60 -14.73 4.25 -3.25
C THR A 60 -15.14 3.32 -4.41
N PRO A 61 -15.70 2.13 -4.15
CA PRO A 61 -15.67 1.44 -2.86
C PRO A 61 -14.24 1.20 -2.38
N GLY A 62 -14.08 0.73 -1.14
CA GLY A 62 -12.75 0.47 -0.58
C GLY A 62 -12.07 1.69 0.06
N GLY A 63 -12.83 2.48 0.82
CA GLY A 63 -12.36 3.73 1.42
C GLY A 63 -11.47 3.57 2.65
N LEU A 64 -11.45 2.39 3.27
CA LEU A 64 -10.52 2.04 4.34
C LEU A 64 -9.29 1.40 3.69
N VAL A 65 -8.23 2.19 3.49
CA VAL A 65 -7.03 1.71 2.78
C VAL A 65 -6.00 1.15 3.75
N LEU A 66 -5.67 -0.12 3.63
CA LEU A 66 -4.69 -0.82 4.48
C LEU A 66 -3.37 -0.97 3.73
N GLN A 67 -2.29 -0.40 4.27
CA GLN A 67 -0.92 -0.71 3.85
C GLN A 67 -0.41 -1.89 4.70
N THR A 68 -0.33 -3.08 4.11
CA THR A 68 0.02 -4.32 4.83
C THR A 68 1.50 -4.68 4.62
N GLN A 69 2.13 -5.19 5.67
CA GLN A 69 3.56 -5.54 5.67
C GLN A 69 3.80 -6.95 6.23
N PHE A 70 4.89 -7.57 5.79
CA PHE A 70 5.37 -8.85 6.30
C PHE A 70 6.67 -8.70 7.10
N TRP A 71 6.82 -9.57 8.08
CA TRP A 71 8.10 -9.90 8.70
C TRP A 71 8.44 -11.36 8.37
N ASP A 72 9.04 -11.57 7.20
CA ASP A 72 9.53 -12.88 6.79
C ASP A 72 10.97 -13.08 7.25
N THR A 73 11.35 -14.35 7.48
CA THR A 73 12.73 -14.72 7.83
C THR A 73 13.45 -15.48 6.72
N TYR A 74 12.72 -15.87 5.67
CA TYR A 74 13.24 -16.52 4.46
C TYR A 74 12.25 -16.35 3.30
N THR A 75 12.72 -16.50 2.07
CA THR A 75 11.92 -16.44 0.84
C THR A 75 11.67 -17.82 0.23
N GLY A 76 12.56 -18.79 0.49
CA GLY A 76 12.57 -20.08 -0.23
C GLY A 76 13.04 -19.97 -1.69
N PHE A 77 13.42 -18.77 -2.11
CA PHE A 77 13.91 -18.42 -3.46
C PHE A 77 15.31 -17.78 -3.41
N GLU A 78 16.05 -17.95 -2.30
CA GLU A 78 17.38 -17.37 -2.09
C GLU A 78 18.37 -17.85 -3.16
N LYS A 79 18.28 -19.13 -3.56
CA LYS A 79 19.09 -19.71 -4.65
C LYS A 79 18.85 -19.03 -6.01
N LYS A 80 17.73 -18.34 -6.17
CA LYS A 80 17.37 -17.56 -7.37
C LYS A 80 17.63 -16.05 -7.18
N GLY A 81 18.25 -15.65 -6.07
CA GLY A 81 18.60 -14.25 -5.79
C GLY A 81 17.45 -13.40 -5.22
N GLN A 82 16.30 -14.00 -4.91
CA GLN A 82 15.21 -13.31 -4.22
C GLN A 82 15.51 -13.29 -2.72
N LEU A 83 16.00 -12.17 -2.23
CA LEU A 83 16.51 -12.01 -0.87
C LEU A 83 15.68 -10.97 -0.11
N LEU A 84 15.49 -11.19 1.18
CA LEU A 84 14.88 -10.21 2.06
C LEU A 84 15.87 -9.08 2.39
N PRO A 85 15.40 -7.84 2.50
CA PRO A 85 16.23 -6.73 2.96
C PRO A 85 16.58 -6.93 4.44
N LYS A 86 17.79 -6.54 4.83
CA LYS A 86 18.14 -6.41 6.25
C LYS A 86 17.40 -5.23 6.86
N ASP A 87 17.09 -5.35 8.14
CA ASP A 87 16.58 -4.25 8.97
C ASP A 87 15.35 -3.56 8.38
N SER A 88 14.46 -4.34 7.77
CA SER A 88 13.26 -3.85 7.12
C SER A 88 12.18 -4.92 7.14
N TRP A 89 10.95 -4.49 7.36
CA TRP A 89 9.78 -5.25 6.96
C TRP A 89 9.66 -5.20 5.43
N THR A 90 8.85 -6.07 4.84
CA THR A 90 8.54 -6.07 3.40
C THR A 90 7.08 -5.74 3.15
N ILE A 91 6.78 -5.32 1.94
CA ILE A 91 5.43 -5.04 1.47
C ILE A 91 4.68 -6.38 1.32
N HIS A 92 3.46 -6.44 1.88
CA HIS A 92 2.46 -7.42 1.47
C HIS A 92 1.60 -6.80 0.36
N GLY A 93 0.90 -5.69 0.65
CA GLY A 93 0.07 -5.02 -0.34
C GLY A 93 -0.51 -3.68 0.11
N LEU A 94 -1.50 -3.23 -0.66
CA LEU A 94 -2.34 -2.06 -0.39
C LEU A 94 -3.79 -2.43 -0.70
N TRP A 95 -4.63 -2.51 0.33
CA TRP A 95 -5.95 -3.13 0.22
C TRP A 95 -7.06 -2.11 0.47
N PRO A 96 -8.01 -1.96 -0.47
CA PRO A 96 -9.12 -1.04 -0.32
C PRO A 96 -10.32 -1.77 0.30
N ASP A 97 -10.41 -1.76 1.62
CA ASP A 97 -11.51 -2.37 2.37
C ASP A 97 -12.73 -1.43 2.47
N ASN A 98 -13.91 -2.02 2.58
CA ASN A 98 -15.13 -1.27 2.86
C ASN A 98 -15.03 -0.61 4.25
N CYS A 99 -15.78 0.47 4.44
CA CYS A 99 -15.74 1.25 5.68
C CYS A 99 -16.27 0.50 6.91
N ASP A 100 -16.96 -0.62 6.71
CA ASP A 100 -17.40 -1.54 7.77
C ASP A 100 -16.39 -2.65 8.10
N GLY A 101 -15.24 -2.66 7.42
CA GLY A 101 -14.20 -3.68 7.54
C GLY A 101 -14.42 -4.96 6.73
N SER A 102 -15.50 -5.05 5.94
CA SER A 102 -15.61 -6.06 4.89
C SER A 102 -14.72 -5.71 3.70
N PHE A 103 -14.52 -6.64 2.77
CA PHE A 103 -13.68 -6.40 1.60
C PHE A 103 -14.22 -7.14 0.37
N GLU A 104 -13.91 -6.58 -0.79
CA GLU A 104 -14.17 -7.21 -2.09
C GLU A 104 -12.87 -7.78 -2.67
N GLN A 105 -12.98 -8.66 -3.67
CA GLN A 105 -11.82 -9.24 -4.34
C GLN A 105 -12.10 -9.51 -5.82
N TYR A 106 -11.07 -9.35 -6.66
CA TYR A 106 -11.13 -9.62 -8.11
C TYR A 106 -12.30 -8.91 -8.83
N CYS A 107 -12.54 -7.65 -8.49
CA CYS A 107 -13.70 -6.88 -8.93
C CYS A 107 -13.72 -6.54 -10.43
N ASP A 108 -12.61 -6.73 -11.16
CA ASP A 108 -12.55 -6.54 -12.61
C ASP A 108 -11.67 -7.60 -13.29
N LEU A 109 -12.33 -8.65 -13.81
CA LEU A 109 -11.66 -9.75 -14.50
C LEU A 109 -11.04 -9.35 -15.84
N SER A 110 -11.41 -8.19 -16.41
CA SER A 110 -10.79 -7.71 -17.66
C SER A 110 -9.38 -7.14 -17.43
N ARG A 111 -9.04 -6.85 -16.17
CA ARG A 111 -7.74 -6.34 -15.72
C ARG A 111 -7.07 -7.29 -14.72
N GLN A 112 -7.44 -8.56 -14.72
CA GLN A 112 -6.82 -9.61 -13.91
C GLN A 112 -5.52 -10.08 -14.61
N TYR A 113 -4.43 -10.18 -13.84
CA TYR A 113 -3.11 -10.63 -14.29
C TYR A 113 -2.51 -11.77 -13.43
N ASP A 114 -3.23 -12.23 -12.40
CA ASP A 114 -2.75 -13.27 -11.48
C ASP A 114 -2.72 -14.65 -12.16
N PRO A 115 -1.55 -15.29 -12.30
CA PRO A 115 -1.43 -16.62 -12.90
C PRO A 115 -1.97 -17.75 -12.02
N THR A 116 -2.17 -17.52 -10.72
CA THR A 116 -2.59 -18.51 -9.74
C THR A 116 -3.60 -17.91 -8.74
N PRO A 117 -4.79 -17.47 -9.22
CA PRO A 117 -5.79 -16.87 -8.34
C PRO A 117 -6.26 -17.87 -7.29
N ASP A 118 -6.51 -17.36 -6.08
CA ASP A 118 -6.97 -18.14 -4.93
C ASP A 118 -8.49 -18.38 -4.93
N ASP A 119 -9.24 -17.67 -5.76
CA ASP A 119 -10.64 -17.95 -6.06
C ASP A 119 -10.76 -18.83 -7.32
N LYS A 120 -11.41 -19.99 -7.18
CA LYS A 120 -11.63 -20.96 -8.26
C LYS A 120 -12.53 -20.45 -9.39
N MET A 121 -13.30 -19.39 -9.15
CA MET A 121 -14.14 -18.76 -10.18
C MET A 121 -13.35 -17.75 -11.03
N VAL A 122 -12.16 -17.36 -10.58
CA VAL A 122 -11.30 -16.42 -11.30
C VAL A 122 -10.39 -17.22 -12.24
N PRO A 123 -10.43 -16.95 -13.56
CA PRO A 123 -9.57 -17.66 -14.51
C PRO A 123 -8.11 -17.27 -14.31
N ALA A 124 -7.22 -18.26 -14.40
CA ALA A 124 -5.78 -18.04 -14.34
C ALA A 124 -5.28 -17.20 -15.53
N TYR A 125 -4.43 -16.23 -15.26
CA TYR A 125 -3.80 -15.44 -16.31
C TYR A 125 -2.63 -16.20 -16.98
N HIS A 126 -2.60 -16.15 -18.31
CA HIS A 126 -1.55 -16.81 -19.11
C HIS A 126 -0.74 -15.83 -19.99
N GLY A 127 -0.91 -14.52 -19.77
CA GLY A 127 -0.19 -13.49 -20.51
C GLY A 127 1.17 -13.14 -19.89
N PRO A 128 1.79 -12.04 -20.35
CA PRO A 128 3.07 -11.57 -19.82
C PRO A 128 2.97 -11.11 -18.35
N SER A 129 4.01 -11.38 -17.57
CA SER A 129 4.07 -10.99 -16.16
C SER A 129 4.08 -9.46 -15.97
N VAL A 130 3.55 -8.99 -14.84
CA VAL A 130 3.38 -7.56 -14.54
C VAL A 130 4.69 -6.75 -14.52
N ASP A 131 5.84 -7.38 -14.26
CA ASP A 131 7.15 -6.72 -14.35
C ASP A 131 7.49 -6.28 -15.79
N THR A 132 6.90 -6.92 -16.81
CA THR A 132 7.03 -6.49 -18.21
C THR A 132 6.33 -5.15 -18.45
N PHE A 133 5.22 -4.88 -17.77
CA PHE A 133 4.49 -3.61 -17.86
C PHE A 133 5.31 -2.49 -17.24
N ILE A 134 5.86 -2.71 -16.04
CA ILE A 134 6.74 -1.76 -15.36
C ILE A 134 7.95 -1.40 -16.23
N LYS A 135 8.60 -2.40 -16.84
CA LYS A 135 9.72 -2.20 -17.77
C LYS A 135 9.31 -1.38 -19.00
N LYS A 136 8.12 -1.63 -19.56
CA LYS A 136 7.60 -0.89 -20.73
C LYS A 136 7.35 0.59 -20.43
N PHE A 137 7.00 0.92 -19.19
CA PHE A 137 6.89 2.31 -18.72
C PHE A 137 8.25 2.94 -18.36
N GLY A 138 9.36 2.22 -18.52
CA GLY A 138 10.71 2.71 -18.21
C GLY A 138 10.98 2.84 -16.70
N ARG A 139 10.14 2.25 -15.85
CA ARG A 139 10.19 2.38 -14.38
C ARG A 139 11.10 1.34 -13.74
N LYS A 140 12.37 1.33 -14.18
CA LYS A 140 13.40 0.43 -13.63
C LYS A 140 13.61 0.68 -12.13
N ASP A 141 13.56 1.94 -11.71
CA ASP A 141 13.62 2.38 -10.30
C ASP A 141 12.56 1.70 -9.43
N LEU A 142 11.31 1.67 -9.90
CA LEU A 142 10.20 1.01 -9.22
C LEU A 142 10.42 -0.50 -9.14
N LEU A 143 10.77 -1.12 -10.26
CA LEU A 143 11.03 -2.55 -10.31
C LEU A 143 12.19 -2.96 -9.39
N ASP A 144 13.28 -2.20 -9.36
CA ASP A 144 14.42 -2.47 -8.48
C ASP A 144 14.02 -2.32 -7.00
N PHE A 145 13.15 -1.35 -6.68
CA PHE A 145 12.60 -1.19 -5.33
C PHE A 145 11.69 -2.37 -4.95
N MET A 146 10.76 -2.76 -5.82
CA MET A 146 9.86 -3.89 -5.60
C MET A 146 10.63 -5.21 -5.43
N ASN A 147 11.65 -5.46 -6.24
CA ASN A 147 12.51 -6.63 -6.09
C ASN A 147 13.21 -6.69 -4.72
N LYS A 148 13.47 -5.54 -4.10
CA LYS A 148 14.14 -5.45 -2.80
C LYS A 148 13.17 -5.48 -1.62
N TYR A 149 11.99 -4.87 -1.73
CA TYR A 149 11.10 -4.61 -0.60
C TYR A 149 9.71 -5.24 -0.73
N TRP A 150 9.31 -5.73 -1.90
CA TRP A 150 8.03 -6.42 -2.12
C TRP A 150 8.30 -7.86 -2.57
N VAL A 151 8.75 -8.66 -1.63
CA VAL A 151 9.33 -9.98 -1.91
C VAL A 151 8.33 -11.07 -1.53
N SER A 152 8.11 -12.02 -2.43
CA SER A 152 7.25 -13.17 -2.14
C SER A 152 7.97 -14.24 -1.33
N GLN A 153 7.22 -15.03 -0.55
CA GLN A 153 7.68 -16.27 0.06
C GLN A 153 7.13 -17.47 -0.72
N GLY A 154 8.01 -18.39 -1.11
CA GLY A 154 7.65 -19.64 -1.78
C GLY A 154 7.23 -19.50 -3.26
N SER A 155 7.24 -18.30 -3.83
CA SER A 155 6.92 -18.07 -5.25
C SER A 155 7.74 -16.91 -5.85
N PRO A 156 7.76 -16.76 -7.19
CA PRO A 156 8.35 -15.58 -7.83
C PRO A 156 7.59 -14.30 -7.44
N SER A 157 8.31 -13.24 -7.05
CA SER A 157 7.67 -11.96 -6.67
C SER A 157 6.75 -11.39 -7.75
N ALA A 158 7.04 -11.59 -9.04
CA ALA A 158 6.18 -11.10 -10.11
C ALA A 158 4.77 -11.73 -10.12
N SER A 159 4.65 -13.01 -9.75
CA SER A 159 3.34 -13.66 -9.59
C SER A 159 2.59 -13.06 -8.40
N PHE A 160 3.29 -12.79 -7.32
CA PHE A 160 2.72 -12.15 -6.13
C PHE A 160 2.25 -10.72 -6.40
N TRP A 161 3.02 -9.89 -7.12
CA TRP A 161 2.57 -8.55 -7.51
C TRP A 161 1.35 -8.57 -8.42
N ALA A 162 1.23 -9.61 -9.25
CA ALA A 162 0.06 -9.80 -10.10
C ALA A 162 -1.18 -10.18 -9.27
N HIS A 163 -1.03 -11.03 -8.25
CA HIS A 163 -2.05 -11.31 -7.25
C HIS A 163 -2.54 -10.03 -6.58
N GLU A 164 -1.61 -9.25 -6.00
CA GLU A 164 -1.95 -8.05 -5.25
C GLU A 164 -2.71 -7.01 -6.09
N PHE A 165 -2.30 -6.79 -7.35
CA PHE A 165 -3.06 -5.91 -8.24
C PHE A 165 -4.44 -6.50 -8.57
N SER A 166 -4.47 -7.76 -9.03
CA SER A 166 -5.67 -8.39 -9.56
C SER A 166 -6.76 -8.58 -8.52
N LYS A 167 -6.36 -8.84 -7.28
CA LYS A 167 -7.27 -9.10 -6.18
C LYS A 167 -7.76 -7.81 -5.54
N HIS A 168 -6.85 -6.86 -5.31
CA HIS A 168 -7.13 -5.68 -4.48
C HIS A 168 -7.30 -4.39 -5.29
N ALA A 169 -6.36 -4.08 -6.19
CA ALA A 169 -6.38 -2.81 -6.93
C ALA A 169 -7.60 -2.68 -7.86
N THR A 170 -8.13 -3.80 -8.36
CA THR A 170 -9.34 -3.80 -9.19
C THR A 170 -10.61 -3.40 -8.44
N CYS A 171 -10.57 -3.36 -7.10
CA CYS A 171 -11.74 -3.13 -6.23
C CYS A 171 -11.88 -1.71 -5.73
N THR A 172 -11.12 -0.75 -6.28
CA THR A 172 -11.26 0.68 -5.95
C THR A 172 -11.28 1.54 -7.21
N ALA A 173 -12.09 2.59 -7.20
CA ALA A 173 -12.15 3.56 -8.31
C ALA A 173 -10.81 4.29 -8.54
N THR A 174 -9.92 4.33 -7.54
CA THR A 174 -8.62 5.00 -7.63
C THR A 174 -7.77 4.51 -8.81
N PHE A 175 -7.90 3.23 -9.17
CA PHE A 175 -7.17 2.60 -10.29
C PHE A 175 -8.11 2.14 -11.40
N ASP A 176 -9.32 2.69 -11.47
CA ASP A 176 -10.20 2.46 -12.60
C ASP A 176 -9.65 3.20 -13.83
N VAL A 177 -9.53 2.49 -14.94
CA VAL A 177 -9.13 3.03 -16.25
C VAL A 177 -9.99 4.23 -16.67
N ALA A 178 -11.27 4.25 -16.28
CA ALA A 178 -12.16 5.39 -16.55
C ALA A 178 -11.63 6.71 -15.95
N CYS A 179 -10.91 6.64 -14.84
CA CYS A 179 -10.37 7.81 -14.12
C CYS A 179 -9.11 8.40 -14.76
N TYR A 180 -8.52 7.72 -15.74
CA TYR A 180 -7.37 8.19 -16.51
C TYR A 180 -7.76 9.05 -17.72
N GLY A 181 -9.03 9.00 -18.14
CA GLY A 181 -9.53 9.72 -19.31
C GLY A 181 -8.85 9.32 -20.63
N SER A 182 -8.89 10.22 -21.61
CA SER A 182 -8.35 9.97 -22.97
C SER A 182 -6.83 9.80 -23.02
N GLY A 183 -6.11 10.17 -21.95
CA GLY A 183 -4.67 10.02 -21.84
C GLY A 183 -4.20 8.64 -21.38
N TYR A 184 -5.12 7.72 -21.04
CA TYR A 184 -4.77 6.40 -20.53
C TYR A 184 -3.84 5.63 -21.47
N LYS A 185 -2.74 5.14 -20.92
CA LYS A 185 -1.87 4.18 -21.59
C LYS A 185 -2.11 2.80 -21.00
N LYS A 186 -2.26 1.77 -21.85
CA LYS A 186 -2.51 0.40 -21.38
C LYS A 186 -1.51 -0.02 -20.30
N HIS A 187 -2.02 -0.45 -19.15
CA HIS A 187 -1.34 -0.82 -17.89
C HIS A 187 -0.76 0.35 -17.07
N GLN A 188 -1.16 1.59 -17.33
CA GLN A 188 -0.77 2.73 -16.49
C GLN A 188 -1.32 2.59 -15.07
N ASP A 189 -2.56 2.12 -14.93
CA ASP A 189 -3.22 1.79 -13.67
C ASP A 189 -2.43 0.78 -12.83
N VAL A 190 -1.82 -0.22 -13.49
CA VAL A 190 -0.99 -1.23 -12.83
C VAL A 190 0.30 -0.62 -12.27
N VAL A 191 0.98 0.23 -13.05
CA VAL A 191 2.22 0.88 -12.60
C VAL A 191 1.94 1.90 -11.49
N ASP A 192 0.85 2.66 -11.62
CA ASP A 192 0.45 3.65 -10.63
C ASP A 192 0.02 3.01 -9.31
N PHE A 193 -0.62 1.84 -9.34
CA PHE A 193 -0.89 1.04 -8.13
C PHE A 193 0.39 0.69 -7.39
N TYR A 194 1.40 0.19 -8.10
CA TYR A 194 2.68 -0.17 -7.48
C TYR A 194 3.41 1.05 -6.91
N ASP A 195 3.35 2.20 -7.57
CA ASP A 195 3.85 3.45 -6.99
C ASP A 195 3.09 3.82 -5.72
N ALA A 196 1.76 3.71 -5.70
CA ALA A 196 0.95 4.02 -4.52
C ALA A 196 1.30 3.10 -3.34
N VAL A 197 1.50 1.80 -3.58
CA VAL A 197 1.93 0.85 -2.55
C VAL A 197 3.31 1.22 -2.00
N VAL A 198 4.27 1.54 -2.87
CA VAL A 198 5.62 1.97 -2.46
C VAL A 198 5.58 3.28 -1.69
N ARG A 199 4.72 4.23 -2.10
CA ARG A 199 4.52 5.51 -1.42
C ARG A 199 4.05 5.26 0.01
N ALA A 200 2.98 4.47 0.16
CA ALA A 200 2.41 4.15 1.46
C ALA A 200 3.42 3.40 2.35
N PHE A 201 4.11 2.39 1.82
CA PHE A 201 5.13 1.64 2.57
C PHE A 201 6.24 2.54 3.13
N ARG A 202 6.72 3.50 2.34
CA ARG A 202 7.76 4.44 2.78
C ARG A 202 7.30 5.40 3.89
N MET A 203 5.99 5.62 4.04
CA MET A 203 5.45 6.41 5.14
C MET A 203 5.45 5.67 6.48
N PHE A 204 5.51 4.33 6.46
CA PHE A 204 5.41 3.48 7.64
C PHE A 204 6.66 2.59 7.79
N PRO A 205 7.82 3.13 8.21
CA PRO A 205 9.07 2.38 8.38
C PRO A 205 9.04 1.52 9.65
N THR A 206 8.25 0.44 9.63
CA THR A 206 7.93 -0.40 10.80
C THR A 206 9.16 -0.90 11.56
N TRP A 207 10.22 -1.34 10.86
CA TRP A 207 11.45 -1.74 11.53
C TRP A 207 12.05 -0.59 12.35
N THR A 208 12.13 0.61 11.77
CA THR A 208 12.72 1.77 12.43
C THR A 208 11.91 2.19 13.64
N MET A 209 10.57 2.16 13.54
CA MET A 209 9.67 2.47 14.65
C MET A 209 9.86 1.49 15.81
N LEU A 210 9.88 0.18 15.53
CA LEU A 210 10.09 -0.85 16.54
C LEU A 210 11.49 -0.76 17.17
N ALA A 211 12.53 -0.61 16.34
CA ALA A 211 13.91 -0.54 16.79
C ALA A 211 14.16 0.68 17.69
N ALA A 212 13.54 1.83 17.38
CA ALA A 212 13.60 3.03 18.21
C ALA A 212 13.04 2.80 19.62
N SER A 213 12.03 1.92 19.75
CA SER A 213 11.44 1.51 21.04
C SER A 213 12.14 0.29 21.65
N GLY A 214 13.31 -0.09 21.15
CA GLY A 214 14.11 -1.22 21.68
C GLY A 214 13.58 -2.61 21.28
N ILE A 215 12.63 -2.67 20.35
CA ILE A 215 12.10 -3.92 19.80
C ILE A 215 12.93 -4.30 18.58
N THR A 216 13.78 -5.31 18.74
CA THR A 216 14.65 -5.83 17.67
C THR A 216 14.59 -7.35 17.60
N PRO A 217 14.85 -7.96 16.43
CA PRO A 217 14.84 -9.41 16.28
C PRO A 217 15.87 -10.08 17.20
N SER A 218 15.47 -11.16 17.87
CA SER A 218 16.31 -11.87 18.83
C SER A 218 15.83 -13.30 19.05
N ASN A 219 16.78 -14.22 19.24
CA ASN A 219 16.49 -15.61 19.57
C ASN A 219 16.29 -15.83 21.08
N LYS A 220 16.34 -14.77 21.91
CA LYS A 220 16.33 -14.87 23.37
C LYS A 220 15.31 -13.96 24.06
N THR A 221 14.85 -12.92 23.38
CA THR A 221 13.92 -11.93 23.96
C THR A 221 12.54 -12.11 23.34
N THR A 222 11.52 -11.87 24.15
CA THR A 222 10.12 -11.81 23.72
C THR A 222 9.57 -10.43 24.09
N TYR A 223 8.48 -10.05 23.42
CA TYR A 223 7.80 -8.78 23.62
C TYR A 223 6.30 -9.05 23.72
N SER A 224 5.59 -8.27 24.53
CA SER A 224 4.14 -8.36 24.60
C SER A 224 3.49 -7.64 23.42
N LEU A 225 2.24 -8.00 23.12
CA LEU A 225 1.43 -7.29 22.14
C LEU A 225 1.29 -5.79 22.50
N SER A 226 1.14 -5.47 23.78
CA SER A 226 1.05 -4.08 24.23
C SER A 226 2.29 -3.26 23.90
N GLN A 227 3.50 -3.84 24.01
CA GLN A 227 4.74 -3.16 23.62
C GLN A 227 4.77 -2.82 22.12
N PHE A 228 4.16 -3.66 21.27
CA PHE A 228 4.03 -3.40 19.83
C PHE A 228 2.99 -2.33 19.50
N GLN A 229 1.95 -2.18 20.33
CA GLN A 229 0.81 -1.29 20.04
C GLN A 229 0.97 0.12 20.59
N THR A 230 1.89 0.34 21.54
CA THR A 230 2.06 1.64 22.23
C THR A 230 3.42 2.29 21.96
N LEU A 231 3.93 2.14 20.72
CA LEU A 231 5.24 2.67 20.30
C LEU A 231 5.36 4.19 20.48
#